data_AF-A0A2D5P9C1-F1
#
_entry.id   AF-A0A2D5P9C1-F1
#
_cell.length_a   1.000
_cell.length_b   1.000
_cell.length_c   1.000
_cell.angle_alpha   90.00
_cell.angle_beta   90.00
_cell.angle_gamma   90.00
#
_symmetry.space_group_name_H-M   'P 1'
#
loop_
_entity.id
_entity.type
_entity.pdbx_description
1 polymer ?
#
loop_
_entity_poly.entity_id
_entity_poly.type
_entity_poly.pdbx_seq_one_letter_code
_entity_poly.pdbx_strand_id
1 'polypeptide(L)'
;MNNLKELINHLNSSNDSCSDVLKIRSSNLNKELLDRFNIKYEEETEAITIDLSRQVFKIFKKKKDVLSQRESLKEEDTIIVIEDELLYENKNSDNALFENIFFSKKLKNLFIKHQVISYDDEAFEILIFLSEKMGKLEVGYSEKDSTFFYNDNNLKKIYELLAKKLTENEYNSFLRDNFIRIAKDIKNSDSKLFYITLMNLDSIYKNANREFELYKNKFSFENFLSEFHEEKEKYIKTLQENLSDFLSKINSLPIQFGVYILLVFRFKDEVIPLVATIILIVAWSAFSINSLNLMKKSIIHTKKKFENIMAEIIKKSGVSPKDLEEDKIEVLKKIENIKTMIRRYRYMVIIFSIVFIAFSSYNIYKELNKVKSSQESKIIEKRNEINIKKSETQISNKNDKKSEKEVIKERNQVTDINSDKEIKRNNVPLKETDKKDNISKFFE
;
A
#
# COMPACT_ATOMS: atom_id res chain seq x y z
N MET A 1 55.62 30.10 -12.61
CA MET A 1 56.48 29.21 -11.79
C MET A 1 57.96 29.58 -11.83
N ASN A 2 58.72 29.49 -12.93
CA ASN A 2 60.19 29.68 -12.91
C ASN A 2 60.64 31.00 -12.25
N ASN A 3 60.14 32.15 -12.70
CA ASN A 3 60.46 33.47 -12.13
C ASN A 3 60.11 33.60 -10.63
N LEU A 4 59.18 32.77 -10.13
CA LEU A 4 58.72 32.81 -8.74
C LEU A 4 59.57 31.90 -7.85
N LYS A 5 60.07 30.77 -8.38
CA LYS A 5 61.17 30.03 -7.75
C LYS A 5 62.45 30.87 -7.69
N GLU A 6 62.73 31.64 -8.74
CA GLU A 6 63.82 32.62 -8.77
C GLU A 6 63.65 33.66 -7.65
N LEU A 7 62.45 34.25 -7.48
CA LEU A 7 62.14 35.13 -6.36
C LEU A 7 62.32 34.45 -4.99
N ILE A 8 61.80 33.22 -4.78
CA ILE A 8 61.94 32.51 -3.50
C ILE A 8 63.41 32.25 -3.17
N ASN A 9 64.18 31.72 -4.12
CA ASN A 9 65.62 31.48 -3.95
C ASN A 9 66.35 32.79 -3.63
N HIS A 10 65.98 33.88 -4.29
CA HIS A 10 66.58 35.18 -4.09
C HIS A 10 66.25 35.80 -2.73
N LEU A 11 65.02 35.64 -2.23
CA LEU A 11 64.62 36.03 -0.86
C LEU A 11 65.31 35.15 0.19
N ASN A 12 65.42 33.84 -0.04
CA ASN A 12 66.12 32.90 0.85
C ASN A 12 67.62 33.23 0.99
N SER A 13 68.29 33.55 -0.11
CA SER A 13 69.71 33.96 -0.09
C SER A 13 69.95 35.37 0.47
N SER A 14 68.89 36.14 0.73
CA SER A 14 68.94 37.55 1.15
C SER A 14 68.58 37.76 2.63
N ASN A 15 68.51 36.70 3.45
CA ASN A 15 67.97 36.77 4.81
C ASN A 15 68.97 37.33 5.86
N ASP A 16 69.76 38.33 5.47
CA ASP A 16 70.83 38.91 6.28
C ASP A 16 70.31 39.92 7.32
N SER A 17 70.73 39.76 8.57
CA SER A 17 70.71 40.78 9.66
C SER A 17 69.39 41.26 10.28
N CYS A 18 68.19 41.06 9.70
CA CYS A 18 66.96 41.63 10.29
C CYS A 18 66.29 40.74 11.36
N SER A 19 66.27 41.22 12.61
CA SER A 19 65.60 40.56 13.75
C SER A 19 64.08 40.69 13.76
N ASP A 20 63.51 41.61 12.97
CA ASP A 20 62.07 41.76 12.79
C ASP A 20 61.52 40.64 11.91
N VAL A 21 60.50 39.92 12.40
CA VAL A 21 59.85 38.81 11.68
C VAL A 21 59.18 39.30 10.39
N LEU A 22 58.73 40.56 10.36
CA LEU A 22 58.01 41.17 9.24
C LEU A 22 58.92 41.93 8.26
N LYS A 23 60.25 41.93 8.44
CA LYS A 23 61.16 42.63 7.53
C LYS A 23 62.30 41.74 7.01
N ILE A 24 62.66 41.94 5.75
CA ILE A 24 63.87 41.38 5.14
C ILE A 24 64.74 42.58 4.77
N ARG A 25 66.01 42.56 5.18
CA ARG A 25 67.02 43.56 4.82
C ARG A 25 68.13 42.83 4.06
N SER A 26 68.58 43.37 2.94
CA SER A 26 69.76 42.84 2.26
C SER A 26 70.40 43.85 1.33
N SER A 27 71.72 43.78 1.19
CA SER A 27 72.48 44.48 0.16
C SER A 27 72.37 43.80 -1.22
N ASN A 28 71.90 42.55 -1.29
CA ASN A 28 71.97 41.70 -2.49
C ASN A 28 70.63 41.53 -3.23
N LEU A 29 69.57 42.25 -2.84
CA LEU A 29 68.24 42.14 -3.45
C LEU A 29 68.17 42.74 -4.87
N ASN A 30 67.70 41.95 -5.82
CA ASN A 30 67.54 42.33 -7.23
C ASN A 30 66.25 43.14 -7.43
N LYS A 31 66.40 44.46 -7.58
CA LYS A 31 65.29 45.41 -7.78
C LYS A 31 64.37 45.01 -8.93
N GLU A 32 64.91 44.68 -10.11
CA GLU A 32 64.09 44.27 -11.25
C GLU A 32 63.24 43.03 -10.96
N LEU A 33 63.75 42.10 -10.15
CA LEU A 33 63.00 40.91 -9.77
C LEU A 33 61.86 41.27 -8.81
N LEU A 34 62.10 42.16 -7.82
CA LEU A 34 61.06 42.64 -6.91
C LEU A 34 59.96 43.44 -7.65
N ASP A 35 60.35 44.32 -8.57
CA ASP A 35 59.43 45.14 -9.37
C ASP A 35 58.54 44.28 -10.27
N ARG A 36 59.06 43.20 -10.88
CA ARG A 36 58.27 42.21 -11.65
C ARG A 36 57.17 41.54 -10.83
N PHE A 37 57.33 41.46 -9.51
CA PHE A 37 56.34 40.94 -8.58
C PHE A 37 55.59 42.04 -7.81
N ASN A 38 55.75 43.31 -8.19
CA ASN A 38 55.10 44.45 -7.55
C ASN A 38 55.34 44.49 -6.01
N ILE A 39 56.52 44.01 -5.58
CA ILE A 39 56.94 43.97 -4.19
C ILE A 39 57.47 45.36 -3.82
N LYS A 40 56.91 45.94 -2.76
CA LYS A 40 57.31 47.26 -2.26
C LYS A 40 58.55 47.14 -1.37
N TYR A 41 59.54 47.98 -1.62
CA TYR A 41 60.76 48.05 -0.81
C TYR A 41 61.16 49.50 -0.55
N GLU A 42 61.93 49.71 0.50
CA GLU A 42 62.56 50.97 0.87
C GLU A 42 64.07 50.85 0.63
N GLU A 43 64.67 51.87 0.03
CA GLU A 43 66.13 51.94 -0.19
C GLU A 43 66.78 52.68 0.99
N GLU A 44 67.66 51.97 1.71
CA GLU A 44 68.56 52.53 2.70
C GLU A 44 69.98 52.61 2.12
N THR A 45 70.87 53.39 2.75
CA THR A 45 72.18 53.79 2.20
C THR A 45 73.09 52.65 1.74
N GLU A 46 72.91 51.43 2.25
CA GLU A 46 73.70 50.24 1.89
C GLU A 46 72.84 48.96 1.74
N ALA A 47 71.51 49.07 1.79
CA ALA A 47 70.62 47.90 1.77
C ALA A 47 69.20 48.22 1.27
N ILE A 48 68.52 47.19 0.78
CA ILE A 48 67.09 47.21 0.46
C ILE A 48 66.32 46.56 1.62
N THR A 49 65.26 47.22 2.09
CA THR A 49 64.37 46.72 3.15
C THR A 49 62.98 46.43 2.59
N ILE A 50 62.50 45.20 2.74
CA ILE A 50 61.15 44.76 2.36
C ILE A 50 60.30 44.60 3.62
N ASP A 51 59.20 45.36 3.74
CA ASP A 51 58.17 45.18 4.77
C ASP A 51 57.14 44.15 4.28
N LEU A 52 57.19 42.93 4.81
CA LEU A 52 56.33 41.80 4.43
C LEU A 52 54.84 42.07 4.69
N SER A 53 54.49 43.00 5.60
CA SER A 53 53.10 43.30 5.94
C SER A 53 52.37 44.14 4.88
N ARG A 54 53.11 44.89 4.04
CA ARG A 54 52.60 45.85 3.06
C ARG A 54 52.57 45.35 1.61
N GLN A 55 52.81 44.05 1.43
CA GLN A 55 52.98 43.43 0.12
C GLN A 55 51.67 43.05 -0.56
N VAL A 56 51.70 43.01 -1.90
CA VAL A 56 50.60 42.51 -2.74
C VAL A 56 50.43 40.99 -2.54
N PHE A 57 51.55 40.29 -2.36
CA PHE A 57 51.61 38.88 -1.97
C PHE A 57 51.69 38.74 -0.45
N LYS A 58 51.07 37.70 0.12
CA LYS A 58 51.20 37.41 1.57
C LYS A 58 52.49 36.61 1.79
N ILE A 59 53.57 37.30 2.15
CA ILE A 59 54.89 36.71 2.32
C ILE A 59 55.17 36.47 3.81
N PHE A 60 55.62 35.26 4.15
CA PHE A 60 55.93 34.83 5.52
C PHE A 60 57.33 34.21 5.58
N LYS A 61 58.02 34.35 6.71
CA LYS A 61 59.32 33.68 6.92
C LYS A 61 59.12 32.18 7.13
N LYS A 62 58.22 31.79 8.04
CA LYS A 62 57.96 30.38 8.44
C LYS A 62 56.47 30.02 8.36
N LYS A 63 56.16 28.72 8.23
CA LYS A 63 54.77 28.21 8.31
C LYS A 63 54.07 28.57 9.62
N LYS A 64 54.81 28.73 10.72
CA LYS A 64 54.28 29.20 12.02
C LYS A 64 53.69 30.63 11.94
N ASP A 65 54.24 31.48 11.08
CA ASP A 65 53.79 32.86 10.90
C ASP A 65 52.48 32.90 10.10
N VAL A 66 52.28 31.96 9.17
CA VAL A 66 51.00 31.74 8.48
C VAL A 66 49.89 31.40 9.49
N LEU A 67 50.18 30.49 10.45
CA LEU A 67 49.24 30.12 11.49
C LEU A 67 48.94 31.27 12.47
N SER A 68 49.89 32.18 12.70
CA SER A 68 49.65 33.35 13.54
C SER A 68 48.63 34.30 12.89
N GLN A 69 48.73 34.53 11.57
CA GLN A 69 47.86 35.45 10.81
C GLN A 69 46.63 34.82 10.13
N ARG A 70 46.33 33.53 10.39
CA ARG A 70 45.30 32.74 9.68
C ARG A 70 43.94 33.43 9.46
N GLU A 71 43.49 34.24 10.42
CA GLU A 71 42.18 34.89 10.33
C GLU A 71 42.09 35.99 9.28
N SER A 72 43.23 36.61 8.95
CA SER A 72 43.34 37.64 7.91
C SER A 72 43.52 37.08 6.51
N LEU A 73 43.79 35.77 6.38
CA LEU A 73 43.98 35.09 5.10
C LEU A 73 42.64 34.85 4.39
N LYS A 74 42.60 35.19 3.11
CA LYS A 74 41.52 34.85 2.18
C LYS A 74 41.93 33.69 1.28
N GLU A 75 40.95 32.94 0.80
CA GLU A 75 41.18 31.89 -0.21
C GLU A 75 41.80 32.46 -1.50
N GLU A 76 41.52 33.73 -1.80
CA GLU A 76 42.09 34.48 -2.93
C GLU A 76 43.57 34.84 -2.76
N ASP A 77 44.11 34.82 -1.55
CA ASP A 77 45.47 35.29 -1.28
C ASP A 77 46.52 34.33 -1.86
N THR A 78 47.49 34.88 -2.58
CA THR A 78 48.70 34.13 -2.97
C THR A 78 49.72 34.25 -1.86
N ILE A 79 50.15 33.10 -1.33
CA ILE A 79 50.94 33.00 -0.10
C ILE A 79 52.31 32.37 -0.39
N ILE A 80 53.37 33.02 0.08
CA ILE A 80 54.76 32.60 -0.10
C ILE A 80 55.38 32.40 1.28
N VAL A 81 55.87 31.20 1.58
CA VAL A 81 56.67 30.93 2.78
C VAL A 81 58.13 30.71 2.37
N ILE A 82 59.02 31.52 2.93
CA ILE A 82 60.42 31.64 2.50
C ILE A 82 61.27 30.45 2.97
N GLU A 83 61.47 30.29 4.28
CA GLU A 83 62.42 29.30 4.84
C GLU A 83 61.95 27.85 4.66
N ASP A 84 60.63 27.65 4.56
CA ASP A 84 60.00 26.34 4.38
C ASP A 84 59.77 25.97 2.89
N GLU A 85 60.25 26.80 1.95
CA GLU A 85 60.09 26.67 0.48
C GLU A 85 58.65 26.37 0.01
N LEU A 86 57.65 26.97 0.68
CA LEU A 86 56.26 26.54 0.56
C LEU A 86 55.40 27.62 -0.12
N LEU A 87 55.12 27.39 -1.41
CA LEU A 87 54.24 28.23 -2.23
C LEU A 87 52.79 27.75 -2.15
N TYR A 88 51.86 28.70 -2.07
CA TYR A 88 50.44 28.48 -2.36
C TYR A 88 49.92 29.49 -3.37
N GLU A 89 49.52 28.96 -4.52
CA GLU A 89 48.89 29.68 -5.61
C GLU A 89 47.54 28.99 -5.87
N ASN A 90 46.45 29.76 -5.73
CA ASN A 90 45.05 29.40 -5.40
C ASN A 90 44.35 28.28 -6.22
N LYS A 91 45.02 27.52 -7.10
CA LYS A 91 44.38 26.39 -7.84
C LYS A 91 45.20 25.11 -7.98
N ASN A 92 46.52 25.12 -7.77
CA ASN A 92 47.40 24.03 -8.25
C ASN A 92 48.38 23.43 -7.22
N SER A 93 48.29 23.80 -5.93
CA SER A 93 49.14 23.24 -4.88
C SER A 93 48.33 22.40 -3.88
N ASP A 94 48.42 21.08 -3.98
CA ASP A 94 47.93 20.14 -2.96
C ASP A 94 48.76 20.30 -1.69
N ASN A 95 48.28 21.14 -0.77
CA ASN A 95 49.01 21.56 0.41
C ASN A 95 48.12 21.52 1.65
N ALA A 96 48.32 20.50 2.48
CA ALA A 96 47.53 20.24 3.68
C ALA A 96 47.43 21.47 4.61
N LEU A 97 48.50 22.27 4.75
CA LEU A 97 48.48 23.48 5.58
C LEU A 97 47.34 24.42 5.18
N PHE A 98 47.28 24.77 3.90
CA PHE A 98 46.30 25.74 3.40
C PHE A 98 44.91 25.11 3.25
N GLU A 99 44.81 23.85 2.83
CA GLU A 99 43.52 23.14 2.84
C GLU A 99 42.92 23.14 4.25
N ASN A 100 43.70 22.78 5.27
CA ASN A 100 43.24 22.75 6.65
C ASN A 100 42.86 24.15 7.17
N ILE A 101 43.62 25.20 6.85
CA ILE A 101 43.28 26.59 7.22
C ILE A 101 41.94 27.00 6.61
N PHE A 102 41.77 26.87 5.29
CA PHE A 102 40.57 27.36 4.61
C PHE A 102 39.34 26.49 4.88
N PHE A 103 39.47 25.16 4.86
CA PHE A 103 38.33 24.27 5.06
C PHE A 103 37.90 24.14 6.53
N SER A 104 38.79 24.32 7.53
CA SER A 104 38.33 24.42 8.92
C SER A 104 37.45 25.64 9.16
N LYS A 105 37.79 26.80 8.58
CA LYS A 105 36.96 28.02 8.61
C LYS A 105 35.64 27.83 7.86
N LYS A 106 35.65 27.21 6.68
CA LYS A 106 34.42 26.85 5.94
C LYS A 106 33.54 25.85 6.71
N LEU A 107 34.12 24.86 7.38
CA LEU A 107 33.40 23.89 8.21
C LEU A 107 32.78 24.53 9.45
N LYS A 108 33.51 25.42 10.17
CA LYS A 108 32.94 26.22 11.27
C LYS A 108 31.69 26.97 10.81
N ASN A 109 31.81 27.71 9.70
CA ASN A 109 30.70 28.49 9.13
C ASN A 109 29.53 27.61 8.67
N LEU A 110 29.81 26.45 8.08
CA LEU A 110 28.79 25.47 7.66
C LEU A 110 28.03 24.92 8.88
N PHE A 111 28.74 24.58 9.95
CA PHE A 111 28.16 24.06 11.19
C PHE A 111 27.32 25.09 11.94
N ILE A 112 27.73 26.37 11.94
CA ILE A 112 26.91 27.47 12.47
C ILE A 112 25.65 27.64 11.61
N LYS A 113 25.81 27.77 10.28
CA LYS A 113 24.70 27.97 9.34
C LYS A 113 23.62 26.89 9.42
N HIS A 114 24.01 25.63 9.63
CA HIS A 114 23.09 24.48 9.72
C HIS A 114 22.77 24.05 11.18
N GLN A 115 23.09 24.90 12.17
CA GLN A 115 22.77 24.71 13.60
C GLN A 115 23.33 23.40 14.22
N VAL A 116 24.42 22.89 13.65
CA VAL A 116 25.22 21.79 14.22
C VAL A 116 25.97 22.31 15.44
N ILE A 117 26.56 23.50 15.32
CA ILE A 117 26.96 24.35 16.45
C ILE A 117 25.71 25.08 16.93
N SER A 118 25.47 25.10 18.24
CA SER A 118 24.28 25.72 18.84
C SER A 118 24.52 27.17 19.26
N TYR A 119 25.76 27.50 19.65
CA TYR A 119 26.20 28.87 19.95
C TYR A 119 27.71 28.98 19.70
N ASP A 120 28.16 30.14 19.21
CA ASP A 120 29.57 30.47 18.99
C ASP A 120 29.92 31.65 19.90
N ASP A 121 30.76 31.41 20.90
CA ASP A 121 31.26 32.46 21.78
C ASP A 121 32.59 32.97 21.22
N GLU A 122 32.48 34.00 20.38
CA GLU A 122 33.65 34.63 19.75
C GLU A 122 34.56 35.33 20.76
N ALA A 123 34.06 35.73 21.94
CA ALA A 123 34.83 36.44 22.95
C ALA A 123 35.76 35.51 23.76
N PHE A 124 35.33 34.27 23.99
CA PHE A 124 36.14 33.25 24.66
C PHE A 124 36.74 32.20 23.70
N GLU A 125 36.45 32.29 22.41
CA GLU A 125 36.81 31.33 21.37
C GLU A 125 36.33 29.89 21.68
N ILE A 126 35.05 29.77 22.05
CA ILE A 126 34.39 28.51 22.46
C ILE A 126 33.15 28.25 21.59
N LEU A 127 33.06 27.04 21.04
CA LEU A 127 31.86 26.52 20.39
C LEU A 127 31.04 25.69 21.36
N ILE A 128 29.74 26.00 21.46
CA ILE A 128 28.81 25.25 22.31
C ILE A 128 27.92 24.37 21.42
N PHE A 129 27.95 23.08 21.69
CA PHE A 129 27.10 22.08 21.07
C PHE A 129 26.06 21.60 22.09
N LEU A 130 24.78 21.70 21.76
CA LEU A 130 23.66 21.25 22.59
C LEU A 130 22.96 20.07 21.92
N SER A 131 22.95 18.92 22.58
CA SER A 131 22.20 17.73 22.17
C SER A 131 21.28 17.27 23.30
N GLU A 132 20.08 16.83 22.96
CA GLU A 132 19.15 16.19 23.90
C GLU A 132 19.70 14.86 24.43
N LYS A 133 20.44 14.11 23.59
CA LYS A 133 20.99 12.79 23.94
C LYS A 133 22.36 12.89 24.61
N MET A 134 23.21 13.77 24.10
CA MET A 134 24.61 13.88 24.54
C MET A 134 24.86 15.04 25.53
N GLY A 135 23.82 15.84 25.81
CA GLY A 135 23.88 17.02 26.67
C GLY A 135 24.64 18.18 26.03
N LYS A 136 25.15 19.08 26.90
CA LYS A 136 26.04 20.18 26.51
C LYS A 136 27.47 19.67 26.31
N LEU A 137 28.18 20.27 25.37
CA LEU A 137 29.63 20.24 25.22
C LEU A 137 30.13 21.64 24.83
N GLU A 138 31.22 22.06 25.44
CA GLU A 138 31.96 23.28 25.10
C GLU A 138 33.29 22.87 24.48
N VAL A 139 33.67 23.53 23.39
CA VAL A 139 34.81 23.13 22.56
C VAL A 139 35.62 24.36 22.18
N GLY A 140 36.81 24.50 22.77
CA GLY A 140 37.73 25.60 22.45
C GLY A 140 38.34 25.49 21.04
N TYR A 141 38.59 26.64 20.43
CA TYR A 141 39.31 26.79 19.15
C TYR A 141 40.40 27.88 19.16
N SER A 142 40.73 28.41 20.33
CA SER A 142 41.77 29.43 20.52
C SER A 142 43.17 28.91 20.22
N GLU A 143 43.54 27.76 20.78
CA GLU A 143 44.88 27.22 20.60
C GLU A 143 45.07 26.53 19.25
N LYS A 144 46.25 26.77 18.70
CA LYS A 144 46.61 26.38 17.33
C LYS A 144 47.39 25.08 17.37
N ASP A 145 46.73 23.96 17.13
CA ASP A 145 47.41 22.68 17.02
C ASP A 145 48.18 22.58 15.69
N SER A 146 49.51 22.68 15.74
CA SER A 146 50.36 22.50 14.57
C SER A 146 50.18 21.13 13.91
N THR A 147 49.86 20.07 14.67
CA THR A 147 49.70 18.72 14.12
C THR A 147 48.47 18.60 13.23
N PHE A 148 47.35 19.24 13.62
CA PHE A 148 46.16 19.34 12.78
C PHE A 148 46.49 19.97 11.42
N PHE A 149 47.13 21.15 11.43
CA PHE A 149 47.33 21.91 10.18
C PHE A 149 48.32 21.24 9.21
N TYR A 150 49.36 20.54 9.70
CA TYR A 150 50.35 19.91 8.80
C TYR A 150 49.97 18.53 8.27
N ASN A 151 48.98 17.85 8.87
CA ASN A 151 48.54 16.53 8.43
C ASN A 151 47.48 16.62 7.33
N ASP A 152 47.48 15.66 6.39
CA ASP A 152 46.36 15.53 5.43
C ASP A 152 45.12 14.94 6.14
N ASN A 153 44.15 15.82 6.45
CA ASN A 153 42.87 15.44 7.03
C ASN A 153 41.74 15.34 5.98
N ASN A 154 42.02 15.50 4.67
CA ASN A 154 41.04 15.44 3.57
C ASN A 154 39.79 16.34 3.77
N LEU A 155 39.92 17.50 4.43
CA LEU A 155 38.78 18.32 4.85
C LEU A 155 37.96 18.87 3.67
N LYS A 156 38.59 19.15 2.53
CA LYS A 156 37.89 19.59 1.30
C LYS A 156 36.84 18.59 0.86
N LYS A 157 37.23 17.32 0.77
CA LYS A 157 36.35 16.20 0.37
C LYS A 157 35.20 16.02 1.35
N ILE A 158 35.49 16.09 2.65
CA ILE A 158 34.46 15.89 3.69
C ILE A 158 33.51 17.09 3.74
N TYR A 159 34.01 18.32 3.57
CA TYR A 159 33.20 19.53 3.44
C TYR A 159 32.21 19.43 2.26
N GLU A 160 32.66 18.99 1.08
CA GLU A 160 31.78 18.82 -0.10
C GLU A 160 30.67 17.77 0.11
N LEU A 161 30.94 16.72 0.89
CA LEU A 161 29.95 15.71 1.27
C LEU A 161 28.95 16.27 2.32
N LEU A 162 29.47 16.93 3.36
CA LEU A 162 28.66 17.53 4.42
C LEU A 162 27.76 18.65 3.91
N ALA A 163 28.25 19.50 3.01
CA ALA A 163 27.46 20.58 2.41
C ALA A 163 26.26 20.06 1.60
N LYS A 164 26.33 18.84 1.05
CA LYS A 164 25.20 18.16 0.38
C LYS A 164 24.27 17.44 1.36
N LYS A 165 24.80 16.89 2.46
CA LYS A 165 23.99 16.15 3.45
C LYS A 165 23.29 17.04 4.47
N LEU A 166 23.86 18.19 4.84
CA LEU A 166 23.27 19.14 5.81
C LEU A 166 22.04 19.90 5.28
N THR A 167 21.66 19.71 4.01
CA THR A 167 20.36 20.15 3.48
C THR A 167 19.24 19.12 3.67
N GLU A 168 19.55 17.89 4.06
CA GLU A 168 18.55 16.90 4.45
C GLU A 168 18.05 17.23 5.87
N ASN A 169 16.73 17.27 6.06
CA ASN A 169 16.15 17.52 7.38
C ASN A 169 16.66 16.52 8.41
N GLU A 170 16.80 16.98 9.66
CA GLU A 170 17.22 16.20 10.85
C GLU A 170 18.65 15.64 10.84
N TYR A 171 19.32 15.52 9.69
CA TYR A 171 20.70 15.01 9.60
C TYR A 171 21.69 15.79 10.49
N ASN A 172 21.47 17.10 10.66
CA ASN A 172 22.26 17.97 11.53
C ASN A 172 22.29 17.48 13.00
N SER A 173 21.19 16.90 13.50
CA SER A 173 21.12 16.34 14.85
C SER A 173 22.04 15.13 15.02
N PHE A 174 22.03 14.20 14.06
CA PHE A 174 22.91 13.02 14.06
C PHE A 174 24.38 13.44 13.95
N LEU A 175 24.70 14.40 13.09
CA LEU A 175 26.07 14.91 12.96
C LEU A 175 26.56 15.54 14.27
N ARG A 176 25.71 16.35 14.92
CA ARG A 176 26.00 16.98 16.22
C ARG A 176 26.19 15.95 17.33
N ASP A 177 25.32 14.94 17.43
CA ASP A 177 25.43 13.85 18.41
C ASP A 177 26.76 13.09 18.23
N ASN A 178 27.16 12.83 16.98
CA ASN A 178 28.41 12.15 16.64
C ASN A 178 29.66 13.00 16.93
N PHE A 179 29.59 14.30 16.65
CA PHE A 179 30.65 15.25 16.98
C PHE A 179 30.87 15.32 18.50
N ILE A 180 29.79 15.49 19.28
CA ILE A 180 29.87 15.53 20.75
C ILE A 180 30.44 14.22 21.31
N ARG A 181 30.01 13.06 20.78
CA ARG A 181 30.51 11.74 21.22
C ARG A 181 32.03 11.64 21.08
N ILE A 182 32.56 11.87 19.86
CA ILE A 182 33.99 11.77 19.59
C ILE A 182 34.80 12.83 20.34
N ALA A 183 34.27 14.05 20.47
CA ALA A 183 34.92 15.11 21.25
C ALA A 183 34.97 14.79 22.77
N LYS A 184 34.00 14.06 23.33
CA LYS A 184 34.01 13.59 24.73
C LYS A 184 34.94 12.39 24.96
N ASP A 185 35.14 11.55 23.95
CA ASP A 185 36.09 10.43 24.01
C ASP A 185 37.55 10.91 24.01
N ILE A 186 37.82 12.07 23.41
CA ILE A 186 39.09 12.80 23.53
C ILE A 186 39.16 13.40 24.95
N LYS A 187 39.91 12.76 25.85
CA LYS A 187 40.01 13.10 27.29
C LYS A 187 40.79 14.39 27.64
N ASN A 188 40.69 15.42 26.81
CA ASN A 188 41.35 16.72 27.02
C ASN A 188 40.31 17.85 27.01
N SER A 189 40.23 18.60 28.11
CA SER A 189 39.47 19.86 28.20
C SER A 189 40.27 21.03 27.59
N ASP A 190 40.84 20.82 26.40
CA ASP A 190 41.79 21.74 25.80
C ASP A 190 41.10 22.78 24.90
N SER A 191 41.69 23.97 24.92
CA SER A 191 41.57 25.08 23.95
C SER A 191 41.76 24.68 22.46
N LYS A 192 42.23 23.46 22.19
CA LYS A 192 42.45 22.86 20.86
C LYS A 192 41.34 21.90 20.39
N LEU A 193 40.39 21.54 21.27
CA LEU A 193 39.50 20.37 21.08
C LEU A 193 38.73 20.38 19.75
N PHE A 194 38.39 21.57 19.22
CA PHE A 194 37.73 21.68 17.91
C PHE A 194 38.57 21.08 16.78
N TYR A 195 39.84 21.46 16.67
CA TYR A 195 40.73 21.00 15.61
C TYR A 195 41.06 19.51 15.73
N ILE A 196 41.27 19.02 16.96
CA ILE A 196 41.51 17.59 17.23
C ILE A 196 40.26 16.75 16.86
N THR A 197 39.06 17.28 17.10
CA THR A 197 37.80 16.64 16.66
C THR A 197 37.65 16.66 15.14
N LEU A 198 38.08 17.74 14.46
CA LEU A 198 38.09 17.80 12.99
C LEU A 198 39.04 16.79 12.34
N MET A 199 40.13 16.36 12.99
CA MET A 199 40.95 15.24 12.49
C MET A 199 40.15 13.94 12.35
N ASN A 200 39.09 13.78 13.15
CA ASN A 200 38.22 12.61 13.15
C ASN A 200 36.94 12.78 12.32
N LEU A 201 36.85 13.85 11.50
CA LEU A 201 35.62 14.25 10.82
C LEU A 201 35.09 13.19 9.83
N ASP A 202 35.95 12.41 9.18
CA ASP A 202 35.52 11.30 8.32
C ASP A 202 34.78 10.20 9.12
N SER A 203 35.24 9.91 10.33
CA SER A 203 34.56 8.98 11.26
C SER A 203 33.23 9.56 11.75
N ILE A 204 33.20 10.84 12.12
CA ILE A 204 31.98 11.57 12.51
C ILE A 204 30.94 11.50 11.39
N TYR A 205 31.33 11.82 10.15
CA TYR A 205 30.47 11.77 8.96
C TYR A 205 29.92 10.36 8.69
N LYS A 206 30.79 9.34 8.67
CA LYS A 206 30.39 7.94 8.42
C LYS A 206 29.42 7.42 9.47
N ASN A 207 29.68 7.70 10.75
CA ASN A 207 28.82 7.25 11.84
C ASN A 207 27.47 7.99 11.84
N ALA A 208 27.46 9.32 11.63
CA ALA A 208 26.23 10.10 11.50
C ALA A 208 25.38 9.65 10.31
N ASN A 209 26.00 9.38 9.15
CA ASN A 209 25.29 8.86 7.98
C ASN A 209 24.69 7.47 8.23
N ARG A 210 25.42 6.57 8.90
CA ARG A 210 24.88 5.25 9.28
C ARG A 210 23.70 5.38 10.24
N GLU A 211 23.80 6.22 11.27
CA GLU A 211 22.73 6.41 12.26
C GLU A 211 21.48 7.08 11.65
N PHE A 212 21.66 8.03 10.73
CA PHE A 212 20.57 8.68 10.00
C PHE A 212 19.83 7.70 9.05
N GLU A 213 20.54 6.91 8.25
CA GLU A 213 19.89 5.90 7.39
C GLU A 213 19.19 4.81 8.22
N LEU A 214 19.74 4.43 9.40
CA LEU A 214 19.07 3.53 10.34
C LEU A 214 17.79 4.15 10.94
N TYR A 215 17.81 5.44 11.28
CA TYR A 215 16.62 6.17 11.75
C TYR A 215 15.53 6.20 10.68
N LYS A 216 15.89 6.59 9.45
CA LYS A 216 15.00 6.64 8.29
C LYS A 216 14.35 5.27 8.02
N ASN A 217 15.13 4.20 8.08
CA ASN A 217 14.63 2.82 7.89
C ASN A 217 13.69 2.36 9.03
N LYS A 218 13.93 2.79 10.28
CA LYS A 218 13.02 2.51 11.41
C LYS A 218 11.72 3.31 11.30
N PHE A 219 11.80 4.60 11.02
CA PHE A 219 10.63 5.47 10.86
C PHE A 219 9.74 5.01 9.70
N SER A 220 10.33 4.57 8.57
CA SER A 220 9.55 3.96 7.48
C SER A 220 8.87 2.65 7.88
N PHE A 221 9.47 1.86 8.78
CA PHE A 221 8.90 0.60 9.26
C PHE A 221 7.76 0.78 10.28
N GLU A 222 7.87 1.79 11.16
CA GLU A 222 6.80 2.13 12.10
C GLU A 222 5.57 2.70 11.39
N ASN A 223 5.76 3.62 10.43
CA ASN A 223 4.67 4.11 9.57
C ASN A 223 4.06 3.00 8.70
N PHE A 224 4.87 2.04 8.27
CA PHE A 224 4.38 0.86 7.56
C PHE A 224 3.48 -0.02 8.44
N LEU A 225 3.86 -0.26 9.70
CA LEU A 225 3.06 -1.05 10.64
C LEU A 225 1.73 -0.37 10.96
N SER A 226 1.71 0.95 11.12
CA SER A 226 0.46 1.70 11.37
C SER A 226 -0.49 1.65 10.16
N GLU A 227 0.00 1.94 8.94
CA GLU A 227 -0.81 1.81 7.71
C GLU A 227 -1.34 0.38 7.50
N PHE A 228 -0.51 -0.64 7.77
CA PHE A 228 -0.91 -2.04 7.69
C PHE A 228 -2.00 -2.39 8.70
N HIS A 229 -1.86 -1.98 9.96
CA HIS A 229 -2.87 -2.23 10.99
C HIS A 229 -4.20 -1.50 10.70
N GLU A 230 -4.16 -0.27 10.18
CA GLU A 230 -5.37 0.48 9.80
C GLU A 230 -6.14 -0.21 8.67
N GLU A 231 -5.48 -0.61 7.57
CA GLU A 231 -6.16 -1.36 6.50
C GLU A 231 -6.61 -2.75 7.00
N LYS A 232 -5.82 -3.46 7.83
CA LYS A 232 -6.24 -4.73 8.45
C LYS A 232 -7.54 -4.58 9.23
N GLU A 233 -7.66 -3.56 10.08
CA GLU A 233 -8.86 -3.30 10.87
C GLU A 233 -10.06 -2.96 9.98
N LYS A 234 -9.87 -2.12 8.96
CA LYS A 234 -10.88 -1.75 7.95
C LYS A 234 -11.43 -2.95 7.18
N TYR A 235 -10.57 -3.91 6.80
CA TYR A 235 -11.01 -5.18 6.22
C TYR A 235 -11.74 -6.07 7.22
N ILE A 236 -11.26 -6.18 8.46
CA ILE A 236 -11.95 -6.95 9.52
C ILE A 236 -13.35 -6.37 9.78
N LYS A 237 -13.48 -5.05 9.88
CA LYS A 237 -14.77 -4.35 10.03
C LYS A 237 -15.70 -4.62 8.85
N THR A 238 -15.22 -4.49 7.62
CA THR A 238 -15.98 -4.81 6.41
C THR A 238 -16.45 -6.28 6.41
N LEU A 239 -15.61 -7.22 6.87
CA LEU A 239 -15.98 -8.62 7.00
C LEU A 239 -17.00 -8.87 8.13
N GLN A 240 -16.90 -8.16 9.25
CA GLN A 240 -17.88 -8.21 10.34
C GLN A 240 -19.24 -7.65 9.91
N GLU A 241 -19.29 -6.55 9.16
CA GLU A 241 -20.52 -6.00 8.58
C GLU A 241 -21.17 -7.00 7.62
N ASN A 242 -20.42 -7.55 6.67
CA ASN A 242 -20.91 -8.60 5.76
C ASN A 242 -21.36 -9.88 6.51
N LEU A 243 -20.70 -10.24 7.62
CA LEU A 243 -21.09 -11.38 8.47
C LEU A 243 -22.38 -11.07 9.25
N SER A 244 -22.54 -9.86 9.78
CA SER A 244 -23.74 -9.41 10.49
C SER A 244 -24.96 -9.42 9.57
N ASP A 245 -24.81 -8.88 8.36
CA ASP A 245 -25.81 -8.93 7.28
C ASP A 245 -26.19 -10.35 6.85
N PHE A 246 -25.26 -11.29 7.00
CA PHE A 246 -25.50 -12.70 6.70
C PHE A 246 -26.22 -13.42 7.85
N LEU A 247 -25.80 -13.16 9.09
CA LEU A 247 -26.39 -13.71 10.31
C LEU A 247 -27.82 -13.20 10.52
N SER A 248 -28.11 -11.93 10.25
CA SER A 248 -29.47 -11.39 10.32
C SER A 248 -30.42 -12.09 9.33
N LYS A 249 -29.96 -12.34 8.10
CA LYS A 249 -30.69 -13.12 7.09
C LYS A 249 -30.89 -14.57 7.52
N ILE A 250 -29.88 -15.22 8.11
CA ILE A 250 -30.02 -16.55 8.72
C ILE A 250 -31.07 -16.57 9.82
N ASN A 251 -31.02 -15.62 10.76
CA ASN A 251 -31.92 -15.58 11.90
C ASN A 251 -33.39 -15.35 11.50
N SER A 252 -33.64 -14.81 10.31
CA SER A 252 -34.99 -14.70 9.73
C SER A 252 -35.55 -16.02 9.17
N LEU A 253 -34.72 -17.03 8.90
CA LEU A 253 -35.15 -18.29 8.28
C LEU A 253 -36.17 -19.10 9.11
N PRO A 254 -35.99 -19.36 10.43
CA PRO A 254 -36.93 -20.20 11.16
C PRO A 254 -38.35 -19.61 11.17
N ILE A 255 -38.44 -18.27 11.18
CA ILE A 255 -39.70 -17.53 11.10
C ILE A 255 -40.33 -17.72 9.70
N GLN A 256 -39.57 -17.51 8.63
CA GLN A 256 -40.05 -17.67 7.25
C GLN A 256 -40.47 -19.11 6.96
N PHE A 257 -39.68 -20.10 7.40
CA PHE A 257 -40.01 -21.51 7.31
C PHE A 257 -41.27 -21.84 8.12
N GLY A 258 -41.41 -21.33 9.34
CA GLY A 258 -42.62 -21.46 10.16
C GLY A 258 -43.88 -20.92 9.46
N VAL A 259 -43.78 -19.76 8.80
CA VAL A 259 -44.88 -19.18 8.00
C VAL A 259 -45.23 -20.08 6.81
N TYR A 260 -44.24 -20.59 6.06
CA TYR A 260 -44.51 -21.50 4.93
C TYR A 260 -45.12 -22.83 5.39
N ILE A 261 -44.62 -23.42 6.49
CA ILE A 261 -45.23 -24.60 7.13
C ILE A 261 -46.70 -24.31 7.46
N LEU A 262 -46.97 -23.21 8.17
CA LEU A 262 -48.31 -22.84 8.60
C LEU A 262 -49.27 -22.63 7.41
N LEU A 263 -48.84 -21.96 6.35
CA LEU A 263 -49.65 -21.74 5.15
C LEU A 263 -50.03 -23.06 4.47
N VAL A 264 -49.06 -23.96 4.26
CA VAL A 264 -49.34 -25.26 3.61
C VAL A 264 -50.22 -26.15 4.49
N PHE A 265 -50.04 -26.15 5.81
CA PHE A 265 -50.91 -26.93 6.71
C PHE A 265 -52.32 -26.35 6.83
N ARG A 266 -52.48 -25.02 6.85
CA ARG A 266 -53.77 -24.34 6.98
C ARG A 266 -54.63 -24.49 5.74
N PHE A 267 -54.04 -24.41 4.55
CA PHE A 267 -54.75 -24.45 3.26
C PHE A 267 -54.54 -25.77 2.50
N LYS A 268 -54.20 -26.86 3.19
CA LYS A 268 -53.91 -28.18 2.60
C LYS A 268 -55.02 -28.73 1.69
N ASP A 269 -56.27 -28.32 1.92
CA ASP A 269 -57.47 -28.77 1.21
C ASP A 269 -57.92 -27.76 0.12
N GLU A 270 -57.20 -26.63 -0.06
CA GLU A 270 -57.53 -25.57 -1.01
C GLU A 270 -56.43 -25.40 -2.08
N VAL A 271 -56.77 -25.63 -3.34
CA VAL A 271 -55.79 -25.61 -4.44
C VAL A 271 -55.21 -24.19 -4.69
N ILE A 272 -56.04 -23.14 -4.62
CA ILE A 272 -55.63 -21.77 -4.97
C ILE A 272 -54.57 -21.22 -4.01
N PRO A 273 -54.73 -21.28 -2.66
CA PRO A 273 -53.70 -20.83 -1.73
C PRO A 273 -52.43 -21.69 -1.77
N LEU A 274 -52.52 -22.99 -2.08
CA LEU A 274 -51.33 -23.84 -2.27
C LEU A 274 -50.51 -23.40 -3.48
N VAL A 275 -51.15 -23.10 -4.61
CA VAL A 275 -50.48 -22.54 -5.80
C VAL A 275 -49.84 -21.19 -5.50
N ALA A 276 -50.55 -20.29 -4.80
CA ALA A 276 -49.99 -19.01 -4.36
C ALA A 276 -48.78 -19.17 -3.44
N THR A 277 -48.80 -20.17 -2.54
CA THR A 277 -47.69 -20.50 -1.64
C THR A 277 -46.47 -21.00 -2.41
N ILE A 278 -46.66 -21.84 -3.44
CA ILE A 278 -45.56 -22.28 -4.33
C ILE A 278 -44.92 -21.09 -5.04
N ILE A 279 -45.72 -20.18 -5.60
CA ILE A 279 -45.22 -18.97 -6.28
C ILE A 279 -44.39 -18.11 -5.32
N LEU A 280 -44.89 -17.89 -4.09
CA LEU A 280 -44.20 -17.12 -3.06
C LEU A 280 -42.86 -17.75 -2.67
N ILE A 281 -42.81 -19.08 -2.48
CA ILE A 281 -41.58 -19.81 -2.15
C ILE A 281 -40.57 -19.73 -3.29
N VAL A 282 -41.00 -19.86 -4.55
CA VAL A 282 -40.12 -19.74 -5.73
C VAL A 282 -39.55 -18.32 -5.84
N ALA A 283 -40.38 -17.29 -5.69
CA ALA A 283 -39.94 -15.89 -5.72
C ALA A 283 -38.94 -15.56 -4.60
N TRP A 284 -39.25 -15.98 -3.36
CA TRP A 284 -38.37 -15.81 -2.21
C TRP A 284 -37.05 -16.59 -2.35
N SER A 285 -37.09 -17.81 -2.89
CA SER A 285 -35.90 -18.64 -3.12
C SER A 285 -34.98 -18.01 -4.18
N ALA A 286 -35.55 -17.50 -5.28
CA ALA A 286 -34.82 -16.78 -6.32
C ALA A 286 -34.17 -15.49 -5.76
N PHE A 287 -34.91 -14.67 -5.00
CA PHE A 287 -34.39 -13.48 -4.33
C PHE A 287 -33.26 -13.81 -3.34
N SER A 288 -33.43 -14.86 -2.53
CA SER A 288 -32.43 -15.34 -1.57
C SER A 288 -31.15 -15.79 -2.27
N ILE A 289 -31.27 -16.60 -3.33
CA ILE A 289 -30.13 -17.07 -4.13
C ILE A 289 -29.39 -15.89 -4.78
N ASN A 290 -30.11 -14.90 -5.31
CA ASN A 290 -29.49 -13.71 -5.88
C ASN A 290 -28.73 -12.89 -4.82
N SER A 291 -29.33 -12.67 -3.65
CA SER A 291 -28.71 -11.97 -2.52
C SER A 291 -27.41 -12.64 -2.06
N LEU A 292 -27.40 -13.97 -1.98
CA LEU A 292 -26.19 -14.75 -1.64
C LEU A 292 -25.11 -14.63 -2.72
N ASN A 293 -25.49 -14.59 -3.99
CA ASN A 293 -24.54 -14.41 -5.10
C ASN A 293 -23.90 -13.01 -5.07
N LEU A 294 -24.66 -11.96 -4.73
CA LEU A 294 -24.13 -10.61 -4.53
C LEU A 294 -23.15 -10.55 -3.35
N MET A 295 -23.53 -11.12 -2.20
CA MET A 295 -22.66 -11.19 -1.01
C MET A 295 -21.38 -12.00 -1.29
N LYS A 296 -21.48 -13.12 -2.01
CA LYS A 296 -20.32 -13.90 -2.46
C LYS A 296 -19.40 -13.08 -3.38
N LYS A 297 -19.94 -12.29 -4.31
CA LYS A 297 -19.17 -11.37 -5.17
C LYS A 297 -18.45 -10.31 -4.35
N SER A 298 -19.14 -9.68 -3.38
CA SER A 298 -18.56 -8.72 -2.44
C SER A 298 -17.33 -9.31 -1.73
N ILE A 299 -17.48 -10.48 -1.08
CA ILE A 299 -16.40 -11.15 -0.34
C ILE A 299 -15.21 -11.55 -1.25
N ILE A 300 -15.48 -11.97 -2.51
CA ILE A 300 -14.41 -12.25 -3.48
C ILE A 300 -13.67 -10.97 -3.87
N HIS A 301 -14.38 -9.85 -4.06
CA HIS A 301 -13.77 -8.56 -4.34
C HIS A 301 -12.93 -8.07 -3.16
N THR A 302 -13.45 -8.14 -1.93
CA THR A 302 -12.72 -7.80 -0.70
C THR A 302 -11.45 -8.64 -0.55
N LYS A 303 -11.53 -9.96 -0.80
CA LYS A 303 -10.35 -10.84 -0.83
C LYS A 303 -9.29 -10.34 -1.82
N LYS A 304 -9.68 -10.10 -3.08
CA LYS A 304 -8.75 -9.67 -4.13
C LYS A 304 -8.13 -8.30 -3.84
N LYS A 305 -8.92 -7.37 -3.27
CA LYS A 305 -8.43 -6.04 -2.87
C LYS A 305 -7.40 -6.15 -1.74
N PHE A 306 -7.67 -6.95 -0.72
CA PHE A 306 -6.73 -7.24 0.37
C PHE A 306 -5.42 -7.88 -0.16
N GLU A 307 -5.51 -8.92 -1.00
CA GLU A 307 -4.33 -9.58 -1.58
C GLU A 307 -3.48 -8.62 -2.43
N ASN A 308 -4.11 -7.75 -3.23
CA ASN A 308 -3.42 -6.74 -4.02
C ASN A 308 -2.71 -5.69 -3.15
N ILE A 309 -3.41 -5.12 -2.17
CA ILE A 309 -2.85 -4.09 -1.28
C ILE A 309 -1.70 -4.68 -0.45
N MET A 310 -1.85 -5.90 0.07
CA MET A 310 -0.75 -6.59 0.76
C MET A 310 0.49 -6.77 -0.12
N ALA A 311 0.32 -7.12 -1.40
CA ALA A 311 1.44 -7.23 -2.33
C ALA A 311 2.12 -5.87 -2.61
N GLU A 312 1.35 -4.78 -2.68
CA GLU A 312 1.88 -3.43 -2.87
C GLU A 312 2.61 -2.91 -1.61
N ILE A 313 2.02 -3.14 -0.44
CA ILE A 313 2.56 -2.83 0.90
C ILE A 313 3.92 -3.51 1.08
N ILE A 314 4.01 -4.84 0.88
CA ILE A 314 5.27 -5.61 0.97
C ILE A 314 6.31 -5.08 -0.04
N LYS A 315 5.89 -4.77 -1.27
CA LYS A 315 6.80 -4.27 -2.33
C LYS A 315 7.39 -2.89 -2.01
N LYS A 316 6.63 -2.02 -1.34
CA LYS A 316 7.06 -0.66 -0.99
C LYS A 316 7.96 -0.60 0.25
N SER A 317 7.79 -1.50 1.21
CA SER A 317 8.49 -1.45 2.50
C SER A 317 9.77 -2.29 2.59
N GLY A 318 9.94 -3.29 1.71
CA GLY A 318 11.09 -4.20 1.77
C GLY A 318 11.05 -5.17 2.96
N VAL A 319 9.93 -5.23 3.69
CA VAL A 319 9.74 -6.13 4.84
C VAL A 319 9.65 -7.58 4.38
N SER A 320 10.20 -8.50 5.18
CA SER A 320 10.12 -9.94 4.94
C SER A 320 8.66 -10.39 4.86
N PRO A 321 8.23 -11.07 3.78
CA PRO A 321 6.86 -11.56 3.65
C PRO A 321 6.40 -12.46 4.80
N LYS A 322 7.34 -13.13 5.48
CA LYS A 322 7.09 -14.06 6.60
C LYS A 322 6.49 -13.36 7.81
N ASP A 323 6.94 -12.14 8.09
CA ASP A 323 6.59 -11.40 9.32
C ASP A 323 5.12 -10.93 9.29
N LEU A 324 4.49 -10.99 8.12
CA LEU A 324 3.10 -10.61 7.84
C LEU A 324 2.24 -11.82 7.41
N GLU A 325 2.83 -13.01 7.34
CA GLU A 325 2.19 -14.19 6.78
C GLU A 325 1.10 -14.75 7.71
N GLU A 326 1.33 -14.74 9.03
CA GLU A 326 0.34 -15.16 10.04
C GLU A 326 -0.93 -14.31 10.00
N ASP A 327 -0.77 -12.98 9.99
CA ASP A 327 -1.88 -12.02 9.91
C ASP A 327 -2.67 -12.14 8.60
N LYS A 328 -1.96 -12.31 7.49
CA LYS A 328 -2.57 -12.58 6.18
C LYS A 328 -3.37 -13.89 6.19
N ILE A 329 -2.83 -14.95 6.79
CA ILE A 329 -3.51 -16.24 6.94
C ILE A 329 -4.78 -16.07 7.81
N GLU A 330 -4.73 -15.29 8.90
CA GLU A 330 -5.88 -15.06 9.77
C GLU A 330 -7.06 -14.43 9.01
N VAL A 331 -6.81 -13.35 8.26
CA VAL A 331 -7.84 -12.65 7.46
C VAL A 331 -8.36 -13.55 6.34
N LEU A 332 -7.49 -14.26 5.62
CA LEU A 332 -7.89 -15.19 4.56
C LEU A 332 -8.71 -16.37 5.09
N LYS A 333 -8.40 -16.89 6.28
CA LYS A 333 -9.16 -17.95 6.95
C LYS A 333 -10.56 -17.47 7.35
N LYS A 334 -10.69 -16.25 7.87
CA LYS A 334 -12.00 -15.61 8.13
C LYS A 334 -12.82 -15.49 6.84
N ILE A 335 -12.22 -15.02 5.74
CA ILE A 335 -12.87 -14.93 4.42
C ILE A 335 -13.39 -16.29 3.92
N GLU A 336 -12.58 -17.35 4.02
CA GLU A 336 -12.94 -18.68 3.50
C GLU A 336 -14.01 -19.37 4.36
N ASN A 337 -14.02 -19.12 5.68
CA ASN A 337 -15.11 -19.52 6.56
C ASN A 337 -16.45 -18.90 6.12
N ILE A 338 -16.49 -17.59 5.84
CA ILE A 338 -17.72 -16.91 5.39
C ILE A 338 -18.21 -17.47 4.05
N LYS A 339 -17.31 -17.68 3.07
CA LYS A 339 -17.69 -18.32 1.79
C LYS A 339 -18.27 -19.72 1.98
N THR A 340 -17.69 -20.51 2.90
CA THR A 340 -18.17 -21.85 3.23
C THR A 340 -19.56 -21.79 3.86
N MET A 341 -19.80 -20.81 4.74
CA MET A 341 -21.10 -20.59 5.37
C MET A 341 -22.18 -20.19 4.34
N ILE A 342 -21.87 -19.27 3.42
CA ILE A 342 -22.75 -18.89 2.29
C ILE A 342 -23.07 -20.09 1.39
N ARG A 343 -22.06 -20.94 1.10
CA ARG A 343 -22.27 -22.17 0.31
C ARG A 343 -23.23 -23.13 1.01
N ARG A 344 -23.05 -23.39 2.32
CA ARG A 344 -23.94 -24.25 3.12
C ARG A 344 -25.38 -23.69 3.13
N TYR A 345 -25.53 -22.39 3.36
CA TYR A 345 -26.83 -21.72 3.35
C TYR A 345 -27.55 -21.83 2.00
N ARG A 346 -26.83 -21.65 0.88
CA ARG A 346 -27.40 -21.84 -0.47
C ARG A 346 -27.97 -23.25 -0.65
N TYR A 347 -27.27 -24.29 -0.19
CA TYR A 347 -27.80 -25.66 -0.26
C TYR A 347 -29.04 -25.84 0.63
N MET A 348 -29.05 -25.26 1.83
CA MET A 348 -30.22 -25.31 2.72
C MET A 348 -31.46 -24.70 2.08
N VAL A 349 -31.35 -23.51 1.47
CA VAL A 349 -32.47 -22.85 0.76
C VAL A 349 -32.97 -23.69 -0.41
N ILE A 350 -32.06 -24.27 -1.20
CA ILE A 350 -32.43 -25.13 -2.34
C ILE A 350 -33.17 -26.39 -1.88
N ILE A 351 -32.60 -27.14 -0.92
CA ILE A 351 -33.20 -28.36 -0.38
C ILE A 351 -34.59 -28.07 0.22
N PHE A 352 -34.69 -27.01 1.03
CA PHE A 352 -35.96 -26.60 1.62
C PHE A 352 -37.02 -26.26 0.56
N SER A 353 -36.63 -25.49 -0.48
CA SER A 353 -37.52 -25.13 -1.58
C SER A 353 -38.04 -26.36 -2.32
N ILE A 354 -37.15 -27.33 -2.63
CA ILE A 354 -37.52 -28.57 -3.33
C ILE A 354 -38.51 -29.40 -2.51
N VAL A 355 -38.22 -29.59 -1.20
CA VAL A 355 -39.11 -30.33 -0.29
C VAL A 355 -40.49 -29.68 -0.19
N PHE A 356 -40.54 -28.35 -0.09
CA PHE A 356 -41.80 -27.60 -0.01
C PHE A 356 -42.63 -27.66 -1.29
N ILE A 357 -41.98 -27.50 -2.45
CA ILE A 357 -42.64 -27.59 -3.76
C ILE A 357 -43.18 -29.00 -4.00
N ALA A 358 -42.39 -30.05 -3.69
CA ALA A 358 -42.83 -31.43 -3.80
C ALA A 358 -44.04 -31.73 -2.89
N PHE A 359 -43.99 -31.32 -1.61
CA PHE A 359 -45.08 -31.54 -0.66
C PHE A 359 -46.36 -30.78 -1.03
N SER A 360 -46.24 -29.52 -1.45
CA SER A 360 -47.38 -28.71 -1.91
C SER A 360 -47.99 -29.28 -3.19
N SER A 361 -47.16 -29.75 -4.13
CA SER A 361 -47.62 -30.39 -5.38
C SER A 361 -48.35 -31.71 -5.11
N TYR A 362 -47.89 -32.51 -4.14
CA TYR A 362 -48.56 -33.73 -3.70
C TYR A 362 -49.97 -33.44 -3.14
N ASN A 363 -50.11 -32.40 -2.30
CA ASN A 363 -51.41 -32.00 -1.75
C ASN A 363 -52.36 -31.50 -2.86
N ILE A 364 -51.86 -30.69 -3.81
CA ILE A 364 -52.65 -30.26 -4.98
C ILE A 364 -53.11 -31.47 -5.81
N TYR A 365 -52.22 -32.42 -6.12
CA TYR A 365 -52.56 -33.63 -6.88
C TYR A 365 -53.63 -34.48 -6.17
N LYS A 366 -53.52 -34.62 -4.84
CA LYS A 366 -54.49 -35.34 -4.00
C LYS A 366 -55.89 -34.71 -4.07
N GLU A 367 -55.99 -33.40 -3.89
CA GLU A 367 -57.28 -32.71 -3.93
C GLU A 367 -57.88 -32.64 -5.34
N LEU A 368 -57.07 -32.46 -6.39
CA LEU A 368 -57.56 -32.53 -7.78
C LEU A 368 -58.18 -33.90 -8.11
N ASN A 369 -57.58 -35.01 -7.66
CA ASN A 369 -58.15 -36.35 -7.85
C ASN A 369 -59.46 -36.55 -7.08
N LYS A 370 -59.58 -35.97 -5.88
CA LYS A 370 -60.80 -35.99 -5.05
C LYS A 370 -61.94 -35.16 -5.67
N VAL A 371 -61.62 -34.02 -6.29
CA VAL A 371 -62.59 -33.23 -7.08
C VAL A 371 -63.03 -34.03 -8.30
N LYS A 372 -62.09 -34.68 -9.01
CA LYS A 372 -62.39 -35.48 -10.21
C LYS A 372 -63.34 -36.65 -9.89
N SER A 373 -63.06 -37.45 -8.85
CA SER A 373 -63.93 -38.56 -8.45
C SER A 373 -65.31 -38.09 -7.97
N SER A 374 -65.40 -36.91 -7.33
CA SER A 374 -66.68 -36.28 -6.96
C SER A 374 -67.49 -35.75 -8.16
N GLN A 375 -66.82 -35.34 -9.24
CA GLN A 375 -67.49 -34.98 -10.50
C GLN A 375 -67.95 -36.24 -11.26
N GLU A 376 -67.12 -37.28 -11.33
CA GLU A 376 -67.46 -38.56 -11.97
C GLU A 376 -68.68 -39.21 -11.31
N SER A 377 -68.76 -39.23 -9.97
CA SER A 377 -69.94 -39.74 -9.26
C SER A 377 -71.22 -38.94 -9.55
N LYS A 378 -71.16 -37.60 -9.53
CA LYS A 378 -72.30 -36.73 -9.89
C LYS A 378 -72.75 -36.88 -11.35
N ILE A 379 -71.82 -37.18 -12.26
CA ILE A 379 -72.14 -37.47 -13.67
C ILE A 379 -72.84 -38.83 -13.81
N ILE A 380 -72.40 -39.85 -13.06
CA ILE A 380 -73.03 -41.17 -13.02
C ILE A 380 -74.45 -41.07 -12.43
N GLU A 381 -74.61 -40.34 -11.33
CA GLU A 381 -75.90 -40.10 -10.67
C GLU A 381 -76.91 -39.43 -11.63
N LYS A 382 -76.52 -38.32 -12.28
CA LYS A 382 -77.36 -37.67 -13.30
C LYS A 382 -77.68 -38.57 -14.50
N ARG A 383 -76.75 -39.43 -14.93
CA ARG A 383 -77.03 -40.42 -15.99
C ARG A 383 -78.08 -41.44 -15.55
N ASN A 384 -78.02 -41.89 -14.30
CA ASN A 384 -79.00 -42.82 -13.74
C ASN A 384 -80.39 -42.16 -13.63
N GLU A 385 -80.49 -40.92 -13.15
CA GLU A 385 -81.76 -40.15 -13.15
C GLU A 385 -82.36 -40.01 -14.55
N ILE A 386 -81.55 -39.69 -15.55
CA ILE A 386 -82.00 -39.57 -16.95
C ILE A 386 -82.50 -40.91 -17.50
N ASN A 387 -81.83 -42.02 -17.15
CA ASN A 387 -82.24 -43.35 -17.57
C ASN A 387 -83.56 -43.78 -16.90
N ILE A 388 -83.76 -43.49 -15.61
CA ILE A 388 -85.01 -43.75 -14.87
C ILE A 388 -86.17 -42.97 -15.51
N LYS A 389 -86.02 -41.66 -15.74
CA LYS A 389 -87.04 -40.83 -16.42
C LYS A 389 -87.38 -41.33 -17.81
N LYS A 390 -86.39 -41.83 -18.57
CA LYS A 390 -86.64 -42.46 -19.88
C LYS A 390 -87.43 -43.76 -19.76
N SER A 391 -87.16 -44.60 -18.76
CA SER A 391 -87.96 -45.82 -18.54
C SER A 391 -89.39 -45.51 -18.13
N GLU A 392 -89.62 -44.51 -17.27
CA GLU A 392 -90.96 -44.05 -16.88
C GLU A 392 -91.74 -43.52 -18.09
N THR A 393 -91.09 -42.71 -18.94
CA THR A 393 -91.70 -42.19 -20.18
C THR A 393 -92.05 -43.31 -21.16
N GLN A 394 -91.21 -44.35 -21.27
CA GLN A 394 -91.51 -45.53 -22.08
C GLN A 394 -92.65 -46.37 -21.50
N ILE A 395 -92.80 -46.45 -20.18
CA ILE A 395 -93.92 -47.14 -19.52
C ILE A 395 -95.23 -46.39 -19.75
N SER A 396 -95.24 -45.05 -19.65
CA SER A 396 -96.42 -44.22 -20.01
C SER A 396 -96.86 -44.48 -21.44
N ASN A 397 -95.95 -44.31 -22.41
CA ASN A 397 -96.23 -44.54 -23.84
C ASN A 397 -96.65 -45.99 -24.16
N LYS A 398 -96.31 -46.97 -23.30
CA LYS A 398 -96.72 -48.37 -23.45
C LYS A 398 -98.10 -48.66 -22.87
N ASN A 399 -98.55 -47.87 -21.89
CA ASN A 399 -99.92 -47.88 -21.39
C ASN A 399 -100.86 -47.15 -22.36
N ASP A 400 -100.46 -46.02 -22.93
CA ASP A 400 -101.22 -45.29 -23.95
C ASP A 400 -101.40 -46.13 -25.23
N LYS A 401 -100.38 -46.89 -25.64
CA LYS A 401 -100.50 -47.88 -26.73
C LYS A 401 -101.26 -49.16 -26.36
N LYS A 402 -101.68 -49.31 -25.10
CA LYS A 402 -102.53 -50.44 -24.67
C LYS A 402 -104.01 -50.10 -24.76
N SER A 403 -104.42 -48.86 -24.47
CA SER A 403 -105.77 -48.36 -24.76
C SER A 403 -106.02 -48.22 -26.28
N GLU A 404 -105.03 -47.78 -27.05
CA GLU A 404 -105.14 -47.67 -28.51
C GLU A 404 -105.31 -49.05 -29.21
N LYS A 405 -104.85 -50.14 -28.59
CA LYS A 405 -104.94 -51.51 -29.14
C LYS A 405 -106.24 -52.27 -28.84
N GLU A 406 -107.15 -51.71 -28.04
CA GLU A 406 -108.52 -52.24 -27.92
C GLU A 406 -109.48 -51.65 -28.97
N VAL A 407 -109.11 -50.53 -29.61
CA VAL A 407 -109.93 -49.89 -30.65
C VAL A 407 -109.63 -50.43 -32.07
N ILE A 408 -108.41 -50.94 -32.30
CA ILE A 408 -107.98 -51.43 -33.62
C ILE A 408 -107.94 -52.97 -33.63
N LYS A 409 -109.12 -53.58 -33.44
CA LYS A 409 -109.34 -55.02 -33.63
C LYS A 409 -110.59 -55.37 -34.45
N GLU A 410 -111.16 -54.39 -35.15
CA GLU A 410 -112.15 -54.56 -36.23
C GLU A 410 -111.66 -53.88 -37.52
N ARG A 411 -110.80 -54.56 -38.28
CA ARG A 411 -110.71 -54.52 -39.77
C ARG A 411 -109.45 -55.24 -40.26
N ASN A 412 -109.64 -56.07 -41.30
CA ASN A 412 -108.63 -56.61 -42.22
C ASN A 412 -107.59 -57.53 -41.53
N GLN A 413 -107.59 -58.86 -41.64
CA GLN A 413 -108.10 -59.76 -42.68
C GLN A 413 -107.50 -59.53 -44.08
N VAL A 414 -106.70 -60.51 -44.53
CA VAL A 414 -106.22 -60.78 -45.91
C VAL A 414 -105.24 -59.71 -46.46
N THR A 415 -104.02 -60.03 -46.91
CA THR A 415 -103.52 -61.27 -47.52
C THR A 415 -102.11 -61.67 -47.04
N ASP A 416 -101.95 -62.97 -46.79
CA ASP A 416 -100.72 -63.76 -46.90
C ASP A 416 -100.06 -63.66 -48.32
N ILE A 417 -98.86 -64.15 -48.66
CA ILE A 417 -98.00 -65.20 -48.08
C ILE A 417 -96.54 -65.09 -48.61
N ASN A 418 -95.54 -65.43 -47.77
CA ASN A 418 -94.20 -66.04 -48.04
C ASN A 418 -93.23 -65.49 -49.14
N SER A 419 -91.91 -65.71 -49.10
CA SER A 419 -90.89 -66.09 -48.09
C SER A 419 -89.49 -65.87 -48.77
N ASP A 420 -88.29 -66.25 -48.31
CA ASP A 420 -87.80 -67.06 -47.18
C ASP A 420 -86.33 -66.65 -46.83
N LYS A 421 -85.79 -67.17 -45.72
CA LYS A 421 -84.38 -67.54 -45.46
C LYS A 421 -83.23 -66.51 -45.57
N GLU A 422 -82.58 -66.15 -44.45
CA GLU A 422 -81.47 -66.86 -43.75
C GLU A 422 -80.07 -66.50 -44.33
N ILE A 423 -78.94 -66.36 -43.61
CA ILE A 423 -78.60 -66.53 -42.17
C ILE A 423 -77.24 -65.84 -41.82
N LYS A 424 -76.99 -65.58 -40.52
CA LYS A 424 -75.68 -65.36 -39.83
C LYS A 424 -74.69 -64.22 -40.24
N ARG A 425 -74.35 -63.43 -39.20
CA ARG A 425 -72.99 -63.07 -38.70
C ARG A 425 -71.83 -62.92 -39.71
N ASN A 426 -71.10 -61.80 -39.59
CA ASN A 426 -69.72 -61.83 -39.07
C ASN A 426 -69.18 -60.47 -38.63
N ASN A 427 -68.23 -60.51 -37.67
CA ASN A 427 -67.39 -59.38 -37.25
C ASN A 427 -66.30 -59.11 -38.31
N VAL A 428 -65.96 -57.84 -38.57
CA VAL A 428 -64.62 -57.40 -39.06
C VAL A 428 -64.34 -55.99 -38.46
N PRO A 429 -63.09 -55.63 -38.10
CA PRO A 429 -62.82 -54.53 -37.18
C PRO A 429 -62.26 -53.24 -37.83
N LEU A 430 -61.99 -52.25 -36.97
CA LEU A 430 -60.95 -51.21 -37.04
C LEU A 430 -60.41 -50.80 -38.42
N LYS A 431 -60.67 -49.55 -38.82
CA LYS A 431 -59.79 -48.81 -39.73
C LYS A 431 -58.79 -47.99 -38.93
N GLU A 432 -57.51 -48.33 -39.07
CA GLU A 432 -56.42 -47.38 -38.82
C GLU A 432 -56.40 -46.34 -39.95
N THR A 433 -56.34 -45.05 -39.60
CA THR A 433 -55.87 -43.99 -40.51
C THR A 433 -55.21 -42.88 -39.71
N ASP A 434 -54.01 -43.12 -39.18
CA ASP A 434 -53.13 -42.03 -38.75
C ASP A 434 -52.18 -41.65 -39.89
N LYS A 435 -52.30 -40.41 -40.34
CA LYS A 435 -51.42 -39.79 -41.33
C LYS A 435 -50.31 -39.04 -40.59
N LYS A 436 -49.08 -39.24 -41.08
CA LYS A 436 -47.88 -38.45 -40.75
C LYS A 436 -48.18 -36.94 -40.82
N ASP A 437 -47.61 -36.13 -39.92
CA ASP A 437 -46.27 -35.55 -40.06
C ASP A 437 -45.77 -35.08 -38.66
N ASN A 438 -44.54 -35.27 -38.15
CA ASN A 438 -43.15 -35.27 -38.66
C ASN A 438 -42.42 -33.93 -38.36
N ILE A 439 -41.15 -34.01 -37.90
CA ILE A 439 -40.14 -32.92 -37.76
C ILE A 439 -40.37 -31.89 -36.61
N SER A 440 -39.40 -31.49 -35.77
CA SER A 440 -38.05 -32.02 -35.43
C SER A 440 -37.41 -31.27 -34.24
N LYS A 441 -36.40 -31.88 -33.59
CA LYS A 441 -35.18 -31.27 -32.95
C LYS A 441 -35.34 -30.08 -31.98
N PHE A 442 -34.75 -30.18 -30.78
CA PHE A 442 -33.46 -29.54 -30.44
C PHE A 442 -32.96 -29.86 -29.01
N PHE A 443 -31.64 -30.06 -28.88
CA PHE A 443 -30.78 -30.11 -27.67
C PHE A 443 -31.06 -31.14 -26.56
N GLU A 444 -30.26 -32.22 -26.56
CA GLU A 444 -29.15 -32.33 -25.60
C GLU A 444 -27.85 -31.88 -26.31
#